data_AF-A0A2D7F0C0-F1
#
_entry.id   AF-A0A2D7F0C0-F1
#
_cell.length_a   1.000
_cell.length_b   1.000
_cell.length_c   1.000
_cell.angle_alpha   90.00
_cell.angle_beta   90.00
_cell.angle_gamma   90.00
#
_symmetry.space_group_name_H-M   'P 1'
#
loop_
_entity.id
_entity.type
_entity.pdbx_description
1 polymer ?
#
loop_
_entity_poly.entity_id
_entity_poly.type
_entity_poly.pdbx_seq_one_letter_code
_entity_poly.pdbx_strand_id
1 'polypeptide(L)'
;MPAIDEIVERCKITDEFIDKEKYQVFLATIWGNAVIDPIGAGLDETDLESLHDFLNIEIGQVVGPGKTLTSCFEFIVSKKGRDSLDRQRVTARHRTFLDYFARLILGREIDP
;
A
#
# COMPACT_ATOMS: atom_id res chain seq x y z
N MET A 1 -9.31 6.83 12.23
CA MET A 1 -8.11 6.66 13.10
C MET A 1 -7.15 7.75 12.65
N PRO A 2 -6.57 8.57 13.55
CA PRO A 2 -5.89 9.80 13.15
C PRO A 2 -4.81 9.62 12.07
N ALA A 3 -4.11 8.48 12.10
CA ALA A 3 -3.09 8.13 11.11
C ALA A 3 -3.65 7.93 9.69
N ILE A 4 -4.81 7.27 9.51
CA ILE A 4 -5.41 7.10 8.17
C ILE A 4 -6.03 8.39 7.67
N ASP A 5 -6.63 9.17 8.55
CA ASP A 5 -7.19 10.48 8.17
C ASP A 5 -6.07 11.37 7.60
N GLU A 6 -4.87 11.32 8.20
CA GLU A 6 -3.66 11.97 7.67
C GLU A 6 -3.18 11.36 6.34
N ILE A 7 -3.30 10.05 6.14
CA ILE A 7 -2.93 9.35 4.89
C ILE A 7 -3.86 9.73 3.74
N VAL A 8 -5.17 9.71 4.00
CA VAL A 8 -6.21 10.14 3.06
C VAL A 8 -5.95 11.59 2.67
N GLU A 9 -5.67 12.46 3.63
CA GLU A 9 -5.32 13.86 3.39
C GLU A 9 -4.09 14.01 2.46
N ARG A 10 -3.03 13.24 2.70
CA ARG A 10 -1.82 13.23 1.83
C ARG A 10 -2.08 12.68 0.42
N CYS A 11 -3.14 11.92 0.24
CA CYS A 11 -3.54 11.34 -1.04
C CYS A 11 -4.64 12.13 -1.76
N LYS A 12 -5.17 13.19 -1.15
CA LYS A 12 -6.12 14.09 -1.80
C LYS A 12 -5.46 14.84 -2.95
N ILE A 13 -6.14 14.85 -4.09
CA ILE A 13 -5.84 15.70 -5.25
C ILE A 13 -6.60 17.03 -5.11
N THR A 14 -7.84 16.96 -4.61
CA THR A 14 -8.71 18.07 -4.19
C THR A 14 -9.54 17.64 -2.98
N ASP A 15 -10.30 18.55 -2.35
CA ASP A 15 -11.09 18.27 -1.13
C ASP A 15 -12.02 17.03 -1.27
N GLU A 16 -12.41 16.67 -2.50
CA GLU A 16 -13.35 15.58 -2.79
C GLU A 16 -12.75 14.40 -3.56
N PHE A 17 -11.49 14.49 -4.03
CA PHE A 17 -10.91 13.47 -4.92
C PHE A 17 -9.61 12.90 -4.38
N ILE A 18 -9.57 11.57 -4.24
CA ILE A 18 -8.39 10.83 -3.78
C ILE A 18 -7.70 10.18 -4.99
N ASP A 19 -6.38 10.33 -5.10
CA ASP A 19 -5.58 9.56 -6.04
C ASP A 19 -5.51 8.10 -5.59
N LYS A 20 -6.36 7.25 -6.19
CA LYS A 20 -6.44 5.83 -5.85
C LYS A 20 -5.16 5.06 -6.15
N GLU A 21 -4.35 5.50 -7.12
CA GLU A 21 -3.09 4.82 -7.43
C GLU A 21 -2.03 5.15 -6.39
N LYS A 22 -1.92 6.44 -6.03
CA LYS A 22 -1.07 6.88 -4.92
C LYS A 22 -1.47 6.24 -3.60
N TYR A 23 -2.77 6.13 -3.34
CA TYR A 23 -3.32 5.51 -2.14
C TYR A 23 -2.92 4.03 -2.02
N GLN A 24 -3.05 3.24 -3.10
CA GLN A 24 -2.64 1.84 -3.13
C GLN A 24 -1.13 1.68 -2.83
N VAL A 25 -0.27 2.52 -3.42
CA VAL A 25 1.18 2.50 -3.16
C VAL A 25 1.49 2.87 -1.71
N PHE A 26 0.77 3.86 -1.15
CA PHE A 26 0.96 4.31 0.22
C PHE A 26 0.59 3.22 1.23
N LEU A 27 -0.58 2.58 1.08
CA LEU A 27 -1.02 1.52 1.98
C LEU A 27 -0.14 0.26 1.88
N ALA A 28 0.29 -0.12 0.67
CA ALA A 28 1.28 -1.18 0.50
C ALA A 28 2.61 -0.87 1.21
N THR A 29 3.00 0.41 1.23
CA THR A 29 4.22 0.86 1.93
C THR A 29 4.07 0.78 3.45
N ILE A 30 2.92 1.20 4.00
CA ILE A 30 2.63 1.09 5.42
C ILE A 30 2.68 -0.36 5.87
N TRP A 31 1.99 -1.24 5.13
CA TRP A 31 1.99 -2.66 5.43
C TRP A 31 3.41 -3.24 5.48
N GLY A 32 4.21 -2.97 4.45
CA GLY A 32 5.57 -3.48 4.40
C GLY A 32 6.44 -2.98 5.58
N ASN A 33 6.29 -1.72 5.97
CA ASN A 33 7.04 -1.18 7.12
C ASN A 33 6.58 -1.79 8.44
N ALA A 34 5.26 -1.95 8.63
CA ALA A 34 4.69 -2.56 9.83
C ALA A 34 5.12 -4.03 9.98
N VAL A 35 5.21 -4.78 8.88
CA VAL A 35 5.68 -6.17 8.90
C VAL A 35 7.19 -6.27 9.18
N ILE A 36 8.01 -5.34 8.69
CA ILE A 36 9.46 -5.34 8.95
C ILE A 36 9.80 -4.92 10.38
N ASP A 37 9.13 -3.90 10.89
CA ASP A 37 9.39 -3.33 12.21
C ASP A 37 8.07 -2.92 12.88
N PRO A 38 7.32 -3.88 13.44
CA PRO A 38 6.06 -3.60 14.14
C PRO A 38 6.27 -2.61 15.29
N ILE A 39 7.35 -2.80 16.07
CA ILE A 39 7.68 -1.96 17.23
C ILE A 39 7.97 -0.53 16.78
N GLY A 40 8.76 -0.35 15.71
CA GLY A 40 9.02 0.96 15.11
C GLY A 40 7.77 1.63 14.53
N ALA A 41 6.75 0.84 14.17
CA ALA A 41 5.43 1.33 13.78
C ALA A 41 4.48 1.59 14.98
N GLY A 42 4.92 1.34 16.22
CA GLY A 42 4.12 1.48 17.43
C GLY A 42 3.11 0.35 17.63
N LEU A 43 3.38 -0.82 17.07
CA LEU A 43 2.54 -2.02 17.10
C LEU A 43 3.30 -3.18 17.77
N ASP A 44 2.55 -4.16 18.25
CA ASP A 44 3.10 -5.49 18.52
C ASP A 44 2.83 -6.47 17.34
N GLU A 45 3.42 -7.67 17.40
CA GLU A 45 3.20 -8.69 16.34
C GLU A 45 1.74 -9.16 16.27
N THR A 46 1.01 -9.11 17.38
CA THR A 46 -0.40 -9.53 17.45
C THR A 46 -1.35 -8.50 16.83
N ASP A 47 -0.92 -7.24 16.77
CA ASP A 47 -1.65 -6.15 16.11
C ASP A 47 -1.61 -6.25 14.58
N LEU A 48 -0.69 -7.03 13.99
CA LEU A 48 -0.52 -7.10 12.53
C LEU A 48 -1.75 -7.66 11.81
N GLU A 49 -2.44 -8.64 12.40
CA GLU A 49 -3.70 -9.17 11.85
C GLU A 49 -4.78 -8.09 11.83
N SER A 50 -4.92 -7.35 12.94
CA SER A 50 -5.87 -6.25 13.03
C SER A 50 -5.55 -5.12 12.05
N LEU A 51 -4.27 -4.79 11.87
CA LEU A 51 -3.83 -3.83 10.87
C LEU A 51 -4.16 -4.31 9.45
N HIS A 52 -3.91 -5.58 9.13
CA HIS A 52 -4.20 -6.15 7.82
C HIS A 52 -5.69 -6.03 7.47
N ASP A 53 -6.56 -6.43 8.39
CA ASP A 53 -8.01 -6.36 8.20
C ASP A 53 -8.49 -4.93 8.05
N PHE A 54 -7.98 -4.05 8.89
CA PHE A 54 -8.26 -2.63 8.82
C PHE A 54 -7.84 -2.01 7.47
N LEU A 55 -6.62 -2.28 7.00
CA LEU A 55 -6.15 -1.80 5.69
C LEU A 55 -7.04 -2.31 4.55
N ASN A 56 -7.50 -3.55 4.59
CA ASN A 56 -8.40 -4.09 3.58
C ASN A 56 -9.76 -3.36 3.55
N ILE A 57 -10.30 -3.01 4.72
CA ILE A 57 -11.53 -2.21 4.81
C ILE A 57 -11.32 -0.83 4.16
N GLU A 58 -10.25 -0.13 4.53
CA GLU A 58 -9.93 1.20 4.02
C GLU A 58 -9.67 1.19 2.50
N ILE A 59 -8.95 0.18 1.99
CA ILE A 59 -8.77 -0.03 0.55
C ILE A 59 -10.12 -0.21 -0.14
N GLY A 60 -11.00 -1.02 0.44
CA GLY A 60 -12.34 -1.26 -0.08
C GLY A 60 -13.18 0.02 -0.20
N GLN A 61 -13.05 0.92 0.77
CA GLN A 61 -13.79 2.20 0.79
C GLN A 61 -13.25 3.20 -0.24
N VAL A 62 -11.93 3.33 -0.36
CA VAL A 62 -11.31 4.36 -1.21
C VAL A 62 -11.10 3.87 -2.64
N VAL A 63 -10.49 2.69 -2.81
CA VAL A 63 -10.12 2.17 -4.13
C VAL A 63 -11.36 1.57 -4.81
N GLY A 64 -12.09 0.75 -4.07
CA GLY A 64 -13.41 0.24 -4.48
C GLY A 64 -13.73 -1.13 -3.86
N PRO A 65 -15.00 -1.57 -3.91
CA PRO A 65 -15.43 -2.80 -3.28
C PRO A 65 -14.64 -4.03 -3.76
N GLY A 66 -14.26 -4.90 -2.81
CA GLY A 66 -13.49 -6.11 -3.09
C GLY A 66 -12.00 -5.87 -3.36
N LYS A 67 -11.51 -4.63 -3.28
CA LYS A 67 -10.08 -4.33 -3.31
C LYS A 67 -9.46 -4.58 -1.93
N THR A 68 -8.28 -5.18 -1.97
CA THR A 68 -7.51 -5.62 -0.80
C THR A 68 -6.06 -5.21 -0.95
N LEU A 69 -5.29 -5.43 0.11
CA LEU A 69 -3.85 -5.22 0.13
C LEU A 69 -3.14 -6.09 -0.91
N THR A 70 -3.56 -7.35 -1.07
CA THR A 70 -3.11 -8.23 -2.17
C THR A 70 -3.33 -7.58 -3.53
N SER A 71 -4.52 -7.01 -3.77
CA SER A 71 -4.80 -6.33 -5.04
C SER A 71 -3.97 -5.05 -5.25
N CYS A 72 -3.52 -4.40 -4.18
CA CYS A 72 -2.58 -3.27 -4.28
C CYS A 72 -1.22 -3.76 -4.77
N PHE A 73 -0.73 -4.91 -4.29
CA PHE A 73 0.50 -5.51 -4.78
C PHE A 73 0.38 -6.04 -6.22
N GLU A 74 -0.78 -6.60 -6.60
CA GLU A 74 -1.08 -6.93 -8.01
C GLU A 74 -1.02 -5.69 -8.90
N PHE A 75 -1.60 -4.57 -8.43
CA PHE A 75 -1.53 -3.30 -9.13
C PHE A 75 -0.09 -2.83 -9.29
N ILE A 76 0.70 -2.80 -8.21
CA ILE A 76 2.11 -2.34 -8.19
C ILE A 76 2.95 -3.03 -9.25
N VAL A 77 2.81 -4.35 -9.39
CA VAL A 77 3.60 -5.15 -10.35
C VAL A 77 3.00 -5.16 -11.76
N SER A 78 1.79 -4.63 -11.94
CA SER A 78 1.20 -4.47 -13.27
C SER A 78 1.87 -3.34 -14.06
N LYS A 79 1.77 -3.36 -15.38
CA LYS A 79 2.23 -2.25 -16.24
C LYS A 79 1.69 -0.89 -15.78
N LYS A 80 0.38 -0.82 -15.48
CA LYS A 80 -0.25 0.41 -15.01
C LYS A 80 0.31 0.89 -13.67
N GLY A 81 0.64 -0.03 -12.76
CA GLY A 81 1.30 0.28 -11.50
C GLY A 81 2.70 0.80 -11.70
N ARG A 82 3.51 0.15 -12.54
CA ARG A 82 4.86 0.62 -12.91
C ARG A 82 4.83 2.05 -13.46
N ASP A 83 3.93 2.31 -14.41
CA ASP A 83 3.74 3.66 -14.96
C ASP A 83 3.32 4.67 -13.87
N SER A 84 2.53 4.23 -12.88
CA SER A 84 2.12 5.07 -11.75
C SER A 84 3.27 5.39 -10.81
N LEU A 85 4.10 4.40 -10.47
CA LEU A 85 5.30 4.60 -9.67
C LEU A 85 6.25 5.61 -10.33
N ASP A 86 6.35 5.58 -11.68
CA ASP A 86 7.14 6.54 -12.46
C ASP A 86 6.59 7.95 -12.33
N ARG A 87 5.27 8.12 -12.52
CA ARG A 87 4.59 9.42 -12.34
C ARG A 87 4.76 9.97 -10.93
N GLN A 88 4.68 9.10 -9.92
CA GLN A 88 4.86 9.43 -8.51
C GLN A 88 6.33 9.63 -8.13
N ARG A 89 7.28 9.40 -9.05
CA ARG A 89 8.73 9.51 -8.84
C ARG A 89 9.23 8.65 -7.67
N VAL A 90 8.65 7.47 -7.51
CA VAL A 90 9.06 6.51 -6.47
C VAL A 90 10.51 6.09 -6.73
N THR A 91 11.36 6.23 -5.71
CA THR A 91 12.79 5.93 -5.80
C THR A 91 13.05 4.46 -6.10
N ALA A 92 14.20 4.14 -6.70
CA ALA A 92 14.60 2.75 -6.97
C ALA A 92 14.58 1.89 -5.69
N ARG A 93 15.08 2.42 -4.56
CA ARG A 93 15.06 1.72 -3.27
C ARG A 93 13.63 1.36 -2.83
N HIS A 94 12.69 2.30 -2.96
CA HIS A 94 11.31 2.06 -2.58
C HIS A 94 10.62 1.08 -3.53
N ARG A 95 10.94 1.10 -4.83
CA ARG A 95 10.46 0.07 -5.77
C ARG A 95 10.93 -1.32 -5.38
N THR A 96 12.22 -1.48 -5.11
CA THR A 96 12.78 -2.77 -4.66
C THR A 96 12.09 -3.26 -3.39
N PHE A 97 11.80 -2.35 -2.45
CA PHE A 97 11.03 -2.67 -1.25
C PHE A 97 9.61 -3.18 -1.59
N LEU A 98 8.88 -2.49 -2.47
CA LEU A 98 7.53 -2.90 -2.87
C LEU A 98 7.54 -4.23 -3.64
N ASP A 99 8.54 -4.45 -4.49
CA ASP A 99 8.72 -5.69 -5.25
C ASP A 99 9.02 -6.89 -4.35
N TYR A 100 9.81 -6.68 -3.30
CA TYR A 100 10.07 -7.70 -2.29
C TYR A 100 8.76 -8.19 -1.66
N PHE A 101 7.91 -7.27 -1.18
CA PHE A 101 6.63 -7.65 -0.60
C PHE A 101 5.64 -8.21 -1.62
N ALA A 102 5.63 -7.69 -2.85
CA ALA A 102 4.80 -8.24 -3.90
C ALA A 102 5.14 -9.71 -4.19
N ARG A 103 6.42 -10.08 -4.19
CA ARG A 103 6.85 -11.48 -4.35
C ARG A 103 6.36 -12.37 -3.22
N LEU A 104 6.47 -11.91 -1.97
CA LEU A 104 6.01 -12.65 -0.79
C LEU A 104 4.50 -12.85 -0.80
N ILE A 105 3.73 -11.79 -1.02
CA ILE A 105 2.26 -11.79 -0.90
C ILE A 105 1.62 -12.49 -2.10
N LEU A 106 2.15 -12.31 -3.30
CA LEU A 106 1.61 -12.93 -4.52
C LEU A 106 2.15 -14.34 -4.75
N GLY A 107 3.14 -14.79 -3.97
CA GLY A 107 3.70 -16.13 -4.03
C GLY A 107 4.35 -16.48 -5.38
N ARG A 108 4.86 -15.48 -6.12
CA ARG A 108 5.47 -15.67 -7.44
C ARG A 108 6.65 -14.72 -7.68
N GLU A 109 7.53 -15.13 -8.57
CA GLU A 109 8.56 -14.22 -9.08
C GLU A 109 7.92 -13.06 -9.86
N ILE A 110 8.52 -11.89 -9.71
CA ILE A 110 8.10 -10.66 -10.39
C ILE A 110 9.26 -10.24 -11.27
N ASP A 111 9.00 -10.25 -12.58
CA ASP A 111 9.95 -9.76 -13.57
C ASP A 111 10.17 -8.23 -13.38
N PRO A 112 11.42 -7.75 -13.44
CA PRO A 112 11.76 -6.35 -13.26
C PRO A 112 11.16 -5.43 -14.35
#